data_AF-A0A7C7PXY7-F1
#
_entry.id   AF-A0A7C7PXY7-F1
#
_cell.length_a   1.000
_cell.length_b   1.000
_cell.length_c   1.000
_cell.angle_alpha   90.00
_cell.angle_beta   90.00
_cell.angle_gamma   90.00
#
_symmetry.space_group_name_H-M   'P 1'
#
loop_
_entity.id
_entity.type
_entity.pdbx_description
1 polymer ?
#
loop_
_entity_poly.entity_id
_entity_poly.type
_entity_poly.pdbx_seq_one_letter_code
_entity_poly.pdbx_strand_id
1 'polypeptide(L)'
;MANESRAEDNFNTIVVGAIATTLVLLLILPMMFVAGKTTYYSAYAVGGDSEIEQYAQVTDMRGTLADDEGYFIANTMSTPMLVNDWKDPHRTALMIIGPEKPIAETEAEAIFDFVTKKGGKVIVAADGTNANRLAQKFGVTFFDAPLNDENQFWLEYENGVAVDGSWLNVWGLAAVSEDVNEMVPAHLRQGCEDTDVREENRRNCRMPVMFRSPTGMKFEPIAQDNLEPGLGNEDEGGAGHREGDEHGQGPTAVAGFGQ
;
A
#
# COMPACT_ATOMS: atom_id res chain seq x y z
N MET A 1 13.56 -20.08 69.83
CA MET A 1 12.34 -19.37 69.40
C MET A 1 12.58 -17.99 68.79
N ALA A 2 13.78 -17.37 68.87
CA ALA A 2 14.03 -16.03 68.29
C ALA A 2 14.61 -16.02 66.84
N ASN A 3 14.96 -17.19 66.28
CA ASN A 3 15.60 -17.28 64.97
C ASN A 3 14.61 -17.57 63.82
N GLU A 4 13.44 -18.16 64.12
CA GLU A 4 12.43 -18.47 63.11
C GLU A 4 11.67 -17.22 62.64
N SER A 5 11.32 -16.28 63.54
CA SER A 5 10.57 -15.08 63.13
C SER A 5 11.36 -14.13 62.22
N ARG A 6 12.70 -14.07 62.36
CA ARG A 6 13.57 -13.27 61.46
C ARG A 6 13.67 -13.87 60.06
N ALA A 7 13.55 -15.19 59.92
CA ALA A 7 13.58 -15.85 58.62
C ALA A 7 12.26 -15.66 57.86
N GLU A 8 11.12 -15.75 58.55
CA GLU A 8 9.79 -15.46 57.98
C GLU A 8 9.64 -14.00 57.54
N ASP A 9 10.09 -13.04 58.35
CA ASP A 9 10.01 -11.61 57.99
C ASP A 9 10.87 -11.28 56.76
N ASN A 10 12.05 -11.87 56.64
CA ASN A 10 12.91 -11.71 55.47
C ASN A 10 12.31 -12.37 54.23
N PHE A 11 11.74 -13.56 54.36
CA PHE A 11 11.07 -14.24 53.25
C PHE A 11 9.87 -13.44 52.75
N ASN A 12 9.03 -12.95 53.64
CA ASN A 12 7.85 -12.16 53.28
C ASN A 12 8.24 -10.83 52.61
N THR A 13 9.30 -10.18 53.09
CA THR A 13 9.82 -8.94 52.47
C THR A 13 10.39 -9.19 51.07
N ILE A 14 11.07 -10.32 50.85
CA ILE A 14 11.59 -10.70 49.53
C ILE A 14 10.44 -11.02 48.57
N VAL A 15 9.43 -11.77 49.01
CA VAL A 15 8.27 -12.14 48.18
C VAL A 15 7.45 -10.90 47.82
N VAL A 16 7.18 -10.02 48.77
CA VAL A 16 6.46 -8.75 48.51
C VAL A 16 7.29 -7.83 47.61
N GLY A 17 8.61 -7.77 47.80
CA GLY A 17 9.51 -7.02 46.91
C GLY A 17 9.54 -7.56 45.48
N ALA A 18 9.52 -8.88 45.31
CA ALA A 18 9.47 -9.53 43.99
C ALA A 18 8.12 -9.28 43.29
N ILE A 19 7.00 -9.33 44.03
CA ILE A 19 5.67 -9.05 43.48
C ILE A 19 5.53 -7.57 43.10
N ALA A 20 6.01 -6.66 43.93
CA ALA A 20 5.95 -5.22 43.66
C ALA A 20 6.81 -4.84 42.44
N THR A 21 8.02 -5.41 42.32
CA THR A 21 8.91 -5.14 41.17
C THR A 21 8.37 -5.72 39.87
N THR A 22 7.80 -6.92 39.90
CA THR A 22 7.16 -7.53 38.71
C THR A 22 5.92 -6.75 38.26
N LEU A 23 5.08 -6.25 39.18
CA LEU A 23 3.94 -5.38 38.85
C LEU A 23 4.38 -4.07 38.18
N VAL A 24 5.42 -3.42 38.71
CA VAL A 24 5.94 -2.18 38.13
C VAL A 24 6.53 -2.43 36.74
N LEU A 25 7.28 -3.52 36.57
CA LEU A 25 7.81 -3.90 35.26
C LEU A 25 6.69 -4.16 34.26
N LEU A 26 5.64 -4.89 34.63
CA LEU A 26 4.50 -5.16 33.73
C LEU A 26 3.76 -3.90 33.28
N LEU A 27 3.77 -2.83 34.07
CA LEU A 27 3.12 -1.56 33.71
C LEU A 27 4.00 -0.68 32.82
N ILE A 28 5.32 -0.66 33.04
CA ILE A 28 6.24 0.25 32.33
C ILE A 28 6.76 -0.35 31.00
N LEU A 29 7.02 -1.66 30.96
CA LEU A 29 7.59 -2.33 29.78
C LEU A 29 6.73 -2.16 28.51
N PRO A 30 5.38 -2.25 28.56
CA PRO A 30 4.55 -2.01 27.40
C PRO A 30 4.66 -0.56 26.87
N MET A 31 4.78 0.43 27.76
CA MET A 31 4.92 1.83 27.33
C MET A 31 6.25 2.08 26.61
N MET A 32 7.33 1.38 26.97
CA MET A 32 8.61 1.46 26.27
C MET A 32 8.53 0.91 24.83
N PHE A 33 7.66 -0.05 24.55
CA PHE A 33 7.42 -0.55 23.19
C PHE A 33 6.55 0.37 22.33
N VAL A 34 5.78 1.26 22.97
CA VAL A 34 4.88 2.21 22.29
C VAL A 34 5.56 3.56 22.09
N ALA A 35 6.41 3.98 23.04
CA ALA A 35 7.16 5.23 22.97
C ALA A 35 8.17 5.20 21.79
N GLY A 36 7.81 5.87 20.69
CA GLY A 36 8.64 5.97 19.48
C GLY A 36 7.96 5.46 18.21
N LYS A 37 6.78 4.82 18.31
CA LYS A 37 5.95 4.52 17.13
C LYS A 37 5.02 5.70 16.84
N THR A 38 5.33 6.43 15.79
CA THR A 38 4.49 7.48 15.23
C THR A 38 3.40 6.86 14.36
N THR A 39 2.13 6.96 14.79
CA THR A 39 0.98 6.45 14.03
C THR A 39 0.49 7.51 13.04
N TYR A 40 1.15 7.63 11.89
CA TYR A 40 0.83 8.63 10.85
C TYR A 40 -0.52 8.37 10.14
N TYR A 41 -1.08 7.16 10.22
CA TYR A 41 -2.28 6.75 9.47
C TYR A 41 -3.49 6.46 10.37
N SER A 42 -3.76 7.33 11.35
CA SER A 42 -4.94 7.22 12.22
C SER A 42 -6.14 7.92 11.60
N ALA A 43 -7.22 7.19 11.33
CA ALA A 43 -8.52 7.74 10.92
C ALA A 43 -9.30 8.40 12.07
N TYR A 44 -8.68 8.52 13.26
CA TYR A 44 -9.30 9.02 14.49
C TYR A 44 -8.59 10.26 15.06
N ALA A 45 -7.52 10.73 14.42
CA ALA A 45 -6.89 11.98 14.83
C ALA A 45 -7.81 13.15 14.44
N VAL A 46 -8.32 13.88 15.44
CA VAL A 46 -9.14 15.08 15.27
C VAL A 46 -8.74 16.12 16.33
N GLY A 47 -8.01 17.15 15.94
CA GLY A 47 -7.88 18.43 16.65
C GLY A 47 -6.76 18.54 17.70
N GLY A 48 -5.70 19.28 17.34
CA GLY A 48 -4.53 19.59 18.17
C GLY A 48 -3.32 20.12 17.36
N ASP A 49 -2.53 21.01 17.99
CA ASP A 49 -1.42 21.78 17.39
C ASP A 49 -0.12 20.98 17.09
N SER A 50 -0.17 19.65 16.95
CA SER A 50 1.03 18.81 16.78
C SER A 50 1.33 18.45 15.32
N GLU A 51 2.62 18.29 14.94
CA GLU A 51 3.06 17.86 13.59
C GLU A 51 2.37 16.56 13.14
N ILE A 52 1.98 15.69 14.08
CA ILE A 52 1.28 14.43 13.83
C ILE A 52 -0.11 14.67 13.19
N GLU A 53 -0.73 15.81 13.45
CA GLU A 53 -2.06 16.15 12.91
C GLU A 53 -2.01 16.83 11.55
N GLN A 54 -0.91 17.53 11.22
CA GLN A 54 -0.70 18.07 9.87
C GLN A 54 -0.59 16.96 8.81
N TYR A 55 -0.24 15.75 9.21
CA TYR A 55 -0.19 14.56 8.35
C TYR A 55 -1.42 13.64 8.49
N ALA A 56 -2.52 14.09 9.12
CA ALA A 56 -3.78 13.33 9.22
C ALA A 56 -4.56 13.28 7.88
N GLN A 57 -3.87 12.92 6.80
CA GLN A 57 -4.37 12.89 5.42
C GLN A 57 -5.58 11.96 5.26
N VAL A 58 -5.64 10.88 6.06
CA VAL A 58 -6.76 9.94 6.06
C VAL A 58 -8.02 10.56 6.70
N THR A 59 -7.87 11.43 7.71
CA THR A 59 -8.99 12.15 8.32
C THR A 59 -9.54 13.20 7.36
N ASP A 60 -8.68 13.92 6.66
CA ASP A 60 -9.08 14.94 5.68
C ASP A 60 -9.79 14.30 4.48
N MET A 61 -9.20 13.25 3.89
CA MET A 61 -9.84 12.46 2.83
C MET A 61 -11.20 11.91 3.29
N ARG A 62 -11.32 11.47 4.54
CA ARG A 62 -12.60 11.02 5.10
C ARG A 62 -13.63 12.15 5.15
N GLY A 63 -13.22 13.35 5.55
CA GLY A 63 -14.10 14.54 5.60
C GLY A 63 -14.66 14.85 4.22
N THR A 64 -13.80 14.98 3.20
CA THR A 64 -14.21 15.24 1.81
C THR A 64 -15.16 14.16 1.28
N LEU A 65 -14.86 12.87 1.50
CA LEU A 65 -15.70 11.79 0.99
C LEU A 65 -17.08 11.75 1.67
N ALA A 66 -17.16 12.11 2.95
CA ALA A 66 -18.42 12.11 3.69
C ALA A 66 -19.28 13.33 3.37
N ASP A 67 -18.69 14.53 3.37
CA ASP A 67 -19.42 15.80 3.31
C ASP A 67 -19.71 16.25 1.87
N ASP A 68 -18.75 16.09 0.95
CA ASP A 68 -18.88 16.58 -0.44
C ASP A 68 -19.40 15.49 -1.38
N GLU A 69 -18.94 14.25 -1.22
CA GLU A 69 -19.26 13.13 -2.12
C GLU A 69 -20.41 12.23 -1.60
N GLY A 70 -20.88 12.47 -0.38
CA GLY A 70 -22.04 11.77 0.19
C GLY A 70 -21.82 10.28 0.49
N TYR A 71 -20.57 9.82 0.62
CA TYR A 71 -20.28 8.44 0.99
C TYR A 71 -20.54 8.20 2.47
N PHE A 72 -21.16 7.06 2.78
CA PHE A 72 -21.25 6.60 4.16
C PHE A 72 -19.96 5.87 4.54
N ILE A 73 -19.17 6.48 5.43
CA ILE A 73 -17.88 5.94 5.85
C ILE A 73 -18.02 5.25 7.21
N ALA A 74 -17.52 4.01 7.28
CA ALA A 74 -17.41 3.26 8.52
C ALA A 74 -15.97 2.78 8.72
N ASN A 75 -15.39 3.12 9.87
CA ASN A 75 -14.06 2.64 10.23
C ASN A 75 -14.18 1.28 10.92
N THR A 76 -13.46 0.28 10.42
CA THR A 76 -13.27 -1.00 11.10
C THR A 76 -11.80 -1.14 11.51
N MET A 77 -11.55 -1.34 12.80
CA MET A 77 -10.20 -1.64 13.31
C MET A 77 -9.86 -3.14 13.24
N SER A 78 -10.85 -4.01 13.01
CA SER A 78 -10.65 -5.46 13.02
C SER A 78 -10.52 -6.06 11.62
N THR A 79 -10.01 -7.29 11.61
CA THR A 79 -9.66 -8.11 10.43
C THR A 79 -10.68 -7.97 9.29
N PRO A 80 -10.22 -7.78 8.04
CA PRO A 80 -11.10 -7.70 6.88
C PRO A 80 -11.89 -9.00 6.60
N MET A 81 -11.82 -10.05 7.43
CA MET A 81 -12.74 -11.20 7.31
C MET A 81 -14.23 -10.81 7.33
N LEU A 82 -14.58 -9.62 7.86
CA LEU A 82 -15.95 -9.11 7.91
C LEU A 82 -16.46 -8.50 6.60
N VAL A 83 -15.64 -8.36 5.53
CA VAL A 83 -16.18 -7.90 4.23
C VAL A 83 -17.21 -8.89 3.64
N ASN A 84 -17.22 -10.13 4.11
CA ASN A 84 -18.18 -11.13 3.64
C ASN A 84 -19.64 -10.79 4.02
N ASP A 85 -19.86 -10.00 5.08
CA ASP A 85 -21.21 -9.75 5.63
C ASP A 85 -21.81 -8.40 5.17
N TRP A 86 -21.16 -7.70 4.26
CA TRP A 86 -21.66 -6.41 3.78
C TRP A 86 -22.88 -6.60 2.86
N LYS A 87 -23.95 -5.84 3.13
CA LYS A 87 -25.24 -5.97 2.43
C LYS A 87 -25.15 -5.70 0.93
N ASP A 88 -24.39 -4.68 0.53
CA ASP A 88 -24.31 -4.21 -0.87
C ASP A 88 -22.85 -4.07 -1.32
N PRO A 89 -22.14 -5.19 -1.53
CA PRO A 89 -20.71 -5.17 -1.84
C PRO A 89 -20.38 -4.40 -3.12
N HIS A 90 -21.22 -4.52 -4.15
CA HIS A 90 -21.08 -3.81 -5.44
C HIS A 90 -21.14 -2.27 -5.36
N ARG A 91 -21.68 -1.70 -4.27
CA ARG A 91 -21.72 -0.24 -4.02
C ARG A 91 -20.78 0.19 -2.91
N THR A 92 -19.95 -0.72 -2.42
CA THR A 92 -19.06 -0.47 -1.29
C THR A 92 -17.59 -0.55 -1.73
N ALA A 93 -16.79 0.38 -1.24
CA ALA A 93 -15.34 0.36 -1.39
C ALA A 93 -14.69 0.04 -0.03
N LEU A 94 -13.80 -0.95 0.00
CA LEU A 94 -12.92 -1.22 1.14
C LEU A 94 -11.59 -0.50 0.92
N MET A 95 -11.11 0.20 1.92
CA MET A 95 -9.82 0.88 1.89
C MET A 95 -8.93 0.34 3.01
N ILE A 96 -7.75 -0.14 2.66
CA ILE A 96 -6.75 -0.65 3.59
C ILE A 96 -5.54 0.27 3.48
N ILE A 97 -5.27 1.06 4.52
CA ILE A 97 -4.20 2.07 4.53
C ILE A 97 -3.23 1.76 5.68
N GLY A 98 -1.95 1.68 5.38
CA GLY A 98 -0.87 1.53 6.35
C GLY A 98 -1.05 0.37 7.33
N PRO A 99 -1.32 -0.87 6.87
CA PRO A 99 -1.48 -2.01 7.77
C PRO A 99 -0.18 -2.24 8.56
N GLU A 100 -0.29 -2.37 9.88
CA GLU A 100 0.89 -2.63 10.74
C GLU A 100 1.42 -4.06 10.64
N LYS A 101 0.62 -4.98 10.08
CA LYS A 101 0.92 -6.41 9.97
C LYS A 101 0.62 -6.90 8.56
N PRO A 102 1.35 -7.93 8.09
CA PRO A 102 1.04 -8.54 6.81
C PRO A 102 -0.37 -9.12 6.80
N ILE A 103 -1.09 -8.92 5.69
CA ILE A 103 -2.43 -9.47 5.50
C ILE A 103 -2.35 -10.99 5.61
N ALA A 104 -3.21 -11.59 6.42
CA ALA A 104 -3.24 -13.04 6.58
C ALA A 104 -3.82 -13.73 5.33
N GLU A 105 -3.52 -15.01 5.14
CA GLU A 105 -3.99 -15.77 3.96
C GLU A 105 -5.53 -15.77 3.86
N THR A 106 -6.21 -16.01 4.98
CA THR A 106 -7.68 -16.03 5.06
C THR A 106 -8.31 -14.66 4.82
N GLU A 107 -7.61 -13.59 5.23
CA GLU A 107 -8.03 -12.21 4.96
C GLU A 107 -7.88 -11.87 3.49
N ALA A 108 -6.74 -12.24 2.89
CA ALA A 108 -6.48 -12.04 1.47
C ALA A 108 -7.49 -12.80 0.60
N GLU A 109 -7.88 -14.02 1.00
CA GLU A 109 -8.93 -14.79 0.31
C GLU A 109 -10.31 -14.13 0.43
N ALA A 110 -10.70 -13.63 1.60
CA ALA A 110 -11.96 -12.91 1.78
C ALA A 110 -12.02 -11.63 0.94
N ILE A 111 -10.92 -10.88 0.85
CA ILE A 111 -10.81 -9.67 0.02
C ILE A 111 -10.87 -10.05 -1.47
N PHE A 112 -10.17 -11.12 -1.87
CA PHE A 112 -10.20 -11.62 -3.24
C PHE A 112 -11.62 -12.00 -3.68
N ASP A 113 -12.36 -12.73 -2.84
CA ASP A 113 -13.75 -13.10 -3.08
C ASP A 113 -14.69 -11.88 -3.09
N PHE A 114 -14.44 -10.89 -2.24
CA PHE A 114 -15.19 -9.64 -2.22
C PHE A 114 -15.08 -8.88 -3.56
N VAL A 115 -13.89 -8.84 -4.16
CA VAL A 115 -13.69 -8.20 -5.47
C VAL A 115 -14.25 -9.06 -6.60
N THR A 116 -13.84 -10.34 -6.67
CA THR A 116 -14.10 -11.20 -7.83
C THR A 116 -15.52 -11.76 -7.87
N LYS A 117 -16.08 -12.18 -6.73
CA LYS A 117 -17.41 -12.82 -6.66
C LYS A 117 -18.52 -11.84 -6.33
N LYS A 118 -18.23 -10.80 -5.54
CA LYS A 118 -19.24 -9.87 -5.03
C LYS A 118 -19.24 -8.50 -5.70
N GLY A 119 -18.23 -8.21 -6.54
CA GLY A 119 -18.13 -6.97 -7.30
C GLY A 119 -17.76 -5.73 -6.47
N GLY A 120 -17.25 -5.93 -5.25
CA GLY A 120 -16.77 -4.84 -4.42
C GLY A 120 -15.46 -4.24 -4.94
N LYS A 121 -15.16 -3.00 -4.54
CA LYS A 121 -13.88 -2.36 -4.88
C LYS A 121 -12.96 -2.31 -3.68
N VAL A 122 -11.66 -2.50 -3.89
CA VAL A 122 -10.67 -2.46 -2.82
C VAL A 122 -9.50 -1.58 -3.24
N ILE A 123 -9.11 -0.66 -2.36
CA ILE A 123 -7.89 0.16 -2.51
C ILE A 123 -6.95 -0.21 -1.37
N VAL A 124 -5.73 -0.59 -1.70
CA VAL A 124 -4.70 -0.98 -0.74
C VAL A 124 -3.52 -0.03 -0.87
N ALA A 125 -3.24 0.71 0.20
CA ALA A 125 -2.08 1.57 0.34
C ALA A 125 -1.23 1.02 1.49
N ALA A 126 -0.26 0.18 1.16
CA ALA A 126 0.60 -0.51 2.13
C ALA A 126 2.02 -0.66 1.58
N ASP A 127 2.96 -1.02 2.44
CA ASP A 127 4.30 -1.41 1.99
C ASP A 127 4.25 -2.75 1.21
N GLY A 128 5.31 -3.00 0.44
CA GLY A 128 5.42 -4.20 -0.39
C GLY A 128 5.28 -5.49 0.42
N THR A 129 5.89 -5.52 1.61
CA THR A 129 5.91 -6.71 2.47
C THR A 129 4.53 -7.05 3.03
N ASN A 130 3.73 -6.07 3.45
CA ASN A 130 2.43 -6.33 4.06
C ASN A 130 1.32 -6.59 3.03
N ALA A 131 1.39 -5.98 1.85
CA ALA A 131 0.43 -6.20 0.77
C ALA A 131 0.72 -7.41 -0.12
N ASN A 132 1.96 -7.92 -0.16
CA ASN A 132 2.40 -8.92 -1.12
C ASN A 132 1.50 -10.16 -1.19
N ARG A 133 1.02 -10.68 -0.06
CA ARG A 133 0.13 -11.86 -0.02
C ARG A 133 -1.21 -11.62 -0.72
N LEU A 134 -1.79 -10.43 -0.55
CA LEU A 134 -3.02 -10.05 -1.23
C LEU A 134 -2.75 -9.75 -2.71
N ALA A 135 -1.69 -9.00 -2.99
CA ALA A 135 -1.30 -8.62 -4.35
C ALA A 135 -1.05 -9.84 -5.25
N GLN A 136 -0.40 -10.88 -4.72
CA GLN A 136 -0.11 -12.11 -5.47
C GLN A 136 -1.38 -12.82 -5.94
N LYS A 137 -2.51 -12.69 -5.24
CA LYS A 137 -3.80 -13.25 -5.69
C LYS A 137 -4.32 -12.58 -6.95
N PHE A 138 -3.89 -11.34 -7.22
CA PHE A 138 -4.20 -10.57 -8.43
C PHE A 138 -3.05 -10.55 -9.44
N GLY A 139 -2.05 -11.44 -9.29
CA GLY A 139 -0.90 -11.50 -10.21
C GLY A 139 0.11 -10.37 -10.01
N VAL A 140 0.03 -9.61 -8.92
CA VAL A 140 0.97 -8.51 -8.64
C VAL A 140 1.92 -8.93 -7.52
N THR A 141 3.22 -8.74 -7.72
CA THR A 141 4.23 -8.93 -6.69
C THR A 141 5.05 -7.65 -6.53
N PHE A 142 5.11 -7.12 -5.32
CA PHE A 142 6.01 -6.03 -4.94
C PHE A 142 7.36 -6.58 -4.48
N PHE A 143 8.43 -5.89 -4.83
CA PHE A 143 9.75 -6.21 -4.29
C PHE A 143 9.92 -5.60 -2.89
N ASP A 144 10.65 -6.28 -2.00
CA ASP A 144 10.89 -5.82 -0.62
C ASP A 144 12.09 -4.85 -0.52
N ALA A 145 12.74 -4.54 -1.64
CA ALA A 145 13.89 -3.63 -1.71
C ALA A 145 13.57 -2.42 -2.59
N PRO A 146 14.02 -1.22 -2.19
CA PRO A 146 13.85 -0.04 -3.01
C PRO A 146 14.68 -0.15 -4.30
N LEU A 147 14.17 0.45 -5.36
CA LEU A 147 14.84 0.59 -6.63
C LEU A 147 16.03 1.53 -6.46
N ASN A 148 17.17 1.09 -6.95
CA ASN A 148 18.42 1.82 -6.95
C ASN A 148 18.84 2.02 -8.41
N ASP A 149 18.89 3.28 -8.86
CA ASP A 149 19.27 3.63 -10.23
C ASP A 149 20.39 4.69 -10.21
N GLU A 150 21.59 4.27 -10.59
CA GLU A 150 22.78 5.13 -10.68
C GLU A 150 22.69 6.15 -11.83
N ASN A 151 21.83 5.93 -12.82
CA ASN A 151 21.74 6.76 -14.03
C ASN A 151 20.53 7.70 -14.03
N GLN A 152 19.44 7.34 -13.36
CA GLN A 152 18.17 8.08 -13.38
C GLN A 152 17.76 8.52 -11.97
N PHE A 153 18.64 9.24 -11.28
CA PHE A 153 18.36 9.82 -9.96
C PHE A 153 18.26 11.35 -9.99
N TRP A 154 17.56 11.92 -9.02
CA TRP A 154 17.40 13.37 -8.86
C TRP A 154 18.08 13.86 -7.57
N LEU A 155 18.49 15.14 -7.58
CA LEU A 155 19.23 15.77 -6.49
C LEU A 155 18.35 16.77 -5.74
N GLU A 156 18.48 16.76 -4.42
CA GLU A 156 17.93 17.79 -3.56
C GLU A 156 18.93 18.94 -3.45
N TYR A 157 18.42 20.17 -3.48
CA TYR A 157 19.24 21.37 -3.33
C TYR A 157 18.85 22.08 -2.04
N GLU A 158 19.82 22.24 -1.14
CA GLU A 158 19.66 23.02 0.08
C GLU A 158 20.53 24.28 -0.04
N ASN A 159 19.90 25.47 0.01
CA ASN A 159 20.57 26.76 -0.20
C ASN A 159 21.38 26.86 -1.51
N GLY A 160 20.91 26.20 -2.57
CA GLY A 160 21.56 26.19 -3.88
C GLY A 160 22.78 25.26 -3.98
N VAL A 161 23.09 24.50 -2.93
CA VAL A 161 24.10 23.46 -2.93
C VAL A 161 23.40 22.10 -3.05
N ALA A 162 23.87 21.26 -3.97
CA ALA A 162 23.37 19.90 -4.09
C ALA A 162 23.71 19.11 -2.82
N VAL A 163 22.70 18.55 -2.18
CA VAL A 163 22.86 17.53 -1.13
C VAL A 163 23.33 16.25 -1.81
N ASP A 164 24.15 15.46 -1.11
CA ASP A 164 24.66 14.19 -1.66
C ASP A 164 23.48 13.29 -2.04
N GLY A 165 23.35 13.00 -3.33
CA GLY A 165 22.20 12.31 -3.90
C GLY A 165 22.17 10.85 -3.49
N SER A 166 20.98 10.36 -3.13
CA SER A 166 20.78 8.92 -3.02
C SER A 166 20.38 8.36 -4.38
N TRP A 167 21.00 7.26 -4.79
CA TRP A 167 20.54 6.50 -5.98
C TRP A 167 19.15 5.88 -5.79
N LEU A 168 18.57 5.98 -4.58
CA LEU A 168 17.19 5.64 -4.28
C LEU A 168 16.19 6.70 -4.75
N ASN A 169 16.65 7.93 -5.01
CA ASN A 169 15.81 9.02 -5.48
C ASN A 169 15.67 8.96 -7.00
N VAL A 170 14.85 8.02 -7.50
CA VAL A 170 14.68 7.77 -8.94
C VAL A 170 13.67 8.74 -9.56
N TRP A 171 13.88 9.14 -10.82
CA TRP A 171 12.86 9.84 -11.60
C TRP A 171 12.49 9.05 -12.86
N GLY A 172 11.26 9.23 -13.33
CA GLY A 172 10.77 8.61 -14.56
C GLY A 172 9.92 9.58 -15.37
N LEU A 173 9.60 9.21 -16.61
CA LEU A 173 8.68 9.96 -17.48
C LEU A 173 7.35 9.23 -17.56
N ALA A 174 6.26 9.92 -17.21
CA ALA A 174 4.90 9.38 -17.31
C ALA A 174 4.06 10.20 -18.30
N ALA A 175 3.28 9.51 -19.12
CA ALA A 175 2.18 10.13 -19.85
C ALA A 175 0.94 10.12 -18.94
N VAL A 176 0.20 11.23 -18.89
CA VAL A 176 -0.96 11.37 -17.98
C VAL A 176 -2.30 11.26 -18.71
N SER A 177 -2.38 11.75 -19.95
CA SER A 177 -3.66 11.82 -20.67
C SER A 177 -3.85 10.76 -21.75
N GLU A 178 -2.84 9.96 -22.06
CA GLU A 178 -2.86 9.00 -23.17
C GLU A 178 -1.97 7.79 -22.90
N ASP A 179 -2.28 6.67 -23.55
CA ASP A 179 -1.47 5.47 -23.49
C ASP A 179 -0.17 5.67 -24.28
N VAL A 180 0.95 5.35 -23.63
CA VAL A 180 2.29 5.33 -24.23
C VAL A 180 2.35 4.47 -25.50
N ASN A 181 1.57 3.40 -25.58
CA ASN A 181 1.53 2.51 -26.74
C ASN A 181 0.82 3.12 -27.94
N GLU A 182 -0.07 4.10 -27.71
CA GLU A 182 -0.82 4.80 -28.75
C GLU A 182 -0.16 6.12 -29.17
N MET A 183 0.88 6.57 -28.43
CA MET A 183 1.61 7.79 -28.72
C MET A 183 2.43 7.69 -30.01
N VAL A 184 2.44 8.77 -30.78
CA VAL A 184 3.31 8.90 -31.96
C VAL A 184 4.79 8.89 -31.52
N PRO A 185 5.72 8.22 -32.24
CA PRO A 185 7.12 8.10 -31.82
C PRO A 185 7.85 9.41 -31.52
N ALA A 186 7.44 10.52 -32.14
CA ALA A 186 7.98 11.85 -31.86
C ALA A 186 7.67 12.33 -30.44
N HIS A 187 6.50 11.98 -29.90
CA HIS A 187 6.01 12.42 -28.59
C HIS A 187 6.51 11.52 -27.45
N LEU A 188 6.96 10.30 -27.74
CA LEU A 188 7.55 9.40 -26.73
C LEU A 188 8.78 9.98 -26.03
N ARG A 189 9.48 10.92 -26.68
CA ARG A 189 10.70 11.58 -26.15
C ARG A 189 10.47 13.04 -25.77
N GLN A 190 9.24 13.54 -25.91
CA GLN A 190 8.91 14.94 -25.68
C GLN A 190 8.43 15.13 -24.24
N GLY A 191 9.11 16.00 -23.50
CA GLY A 191 8.63 16.50 -22.21
C GLY A 191 7.53 17.54 -22.41
N CYS A 192 6.60 17.66 -21.47
CA CYS A 192 5.60 18.73 -21.49
C CYS A 192 6.27 20.11 -21.30
N GLU A 193 5.82 21.12 -22.04
CA GLU A 193 6.26 22.50 -21.84
C GLU A 193 5.52 23.15 -20.65
N ASP A 194 6.08 24.24 -20.10
CA ASP A 194 5.46 24.94 -18.96
C ASP A 194 4.03 25.41 -19.27
N THR A 195 3.76 25.78 -20.52
CA THR A 195 2.42 26.16 -20.99
C THR A 195 1.46 24.98 -20.99
N ASP A 196 1.92 23.80 -21.41
CA ASP A 196 1.11 22.57 -21.44
C ASP A 196 0.71 22.15 -20.02
N VAL A 197 1.63 22.29 -19.06
CA VAL A 197 1.35 21.98 -17.65
C VAL A 197 0.36 22.97 -17.05
N ARG A 198 0.50 24.26 -17.35
CA ARG A 198 -0.35 25.34 -16.80
C ARG A 198 -1.75 25.38 -17.39
N GLU A 199 -1.90 25.01 -18.65
CA GLU A 199 -3.19 24.96 -19.36
C GLU A 199 -3.85 23.57 -19.28
N GLU A 200 -3.29 22.65 -18.48
CA GLU A 200 -3.73 21.27 -18.33
C GLU A 200 -3.79 20.47 -19.64
N ASN A 201 -3.10 20.93 -20.68
CA ASN A 201 -3.03 20.29 -21.99
C ASN A 201 -1.89 19.26 -22.05
N ARG A 202 -2.03 18.16 -21.33
CA ARG A 202 -0.98 17.14 -21.14
C ARG A 202 -0.91 16.08 -22.24
N ARG A 203 -1.50 16.34 -23.41
CA ARG A 203 -1.52 15.42 -24.56
C ARG A 203 -0.21 15.49 -25.34
N ASN A 204 0.23 14.37 -25.91
CA ASN A 204 1.43 14.26 -26.72
C ASN A 204 2.72 14.68 -25.99
N CYS A 205 2.75 14.60 -24.66
CA CYS A 205 3.90 14.95 -23.86
C CYS A 205 3.99 14.10 -22.59
N ARG A 206 5.20 13.98 -22.05
CA ARG A 206 5.47 13.23 -20.81
C ARG A 206 5.93 14.17 -19.71
N MET A 207 5.44 13.93 -18.50
CA MET A 207 5.86 14.68 -17.33
C MET A 207 6.88 13.86 -16.51
N PRO A 208 7.90 14.52 -15.95
CA PRO A 208 8.78 13.88 -14.99
C PRO A 208 8.01 13.59 -13.70
N VAL A 209 8.10 12.35 -13.22
CA VAL A 209 7.62 11.93 -11.91
C VAL A 209 8.84 11.61 -11.07
N MET A 210 8.93 12.27 -9.92
CA MET A 210 10.02 12.08 -8.97
C MET A 210 9.56 11.12 -7.88
N PHE A 211 10.36 10.08 -7.65
CA PHE A 211 10.10 9.09 -6.61
C PHE A 211 11.19 9.18 -5.53
N ARG A 212 10.80 8.89 -4.29
CA ARG A 212 11.72 8.70 -3.17
C ARG A 212 11.69 7.24 -2.78
N SER A 213 12.78 6.53 -3.00
CA SER A 213 12.93 5.10 -2.67
C SER A 213 11.78 4.22 -3.20
N PRO A 214 11.36 4.34 -4.48
CA PRO A 214 10.24 3.54 -5.00
C PRO A 214 10.57 2.05 -4.95
N THR A 215 9.56 1.19 -4.90
CA THR A 215 9.75 -0.26 -5.09
C THR A 215 9.28 -0.71 -6.46
N GLY A 216 9.90 -1.75 -6.99
CA GLY A 216 9.43 -2.38 -8.21
C GLY A 216 8.12 -3.16 -7.97
N MET A 217 7.30 -3.25 -9.00
CA MET A 217 6.20 -4.20 -9.09
C MET A 217 6.41 -5.10 -10.31
N LYS A 218 6.10 -6.37 -10.15
CA LYS A 218 6.07 -7.36 -11.22
C LYS A 218 4.62 -7.83 -11.38
N PHE A 219 4.14 -7.80 -12.63
CA PHE A 219 2.88 -8.42 -13.00
C PHE A 219 3.16 -9.81 -13.60
N GLU A 220 2.44 -10.81 -13.11
CA GLU A 220 2.48 -12.19 -13.57
C GLU A 220 1.05 -12.66 -13.85
N PRO A 221 0.75 -13.14 -15.08
CA PRO A 221 -0.59 -13.60 -15.40
C PRO A 221 -0.96 -14.79 -14.50
N ILE A 222 -2.13 -14.71 -13.87
CA ILE A 222 -2.65 -15.80 -13.06
C ILE A 222 -3.44 -16.78 -13.93
N ALA A 223 -3.58 -18.03 -13.48
CA ALA A 223 -4.33 -19.05 -14.23
C ALA A 223 -5.77 -18.63 -14.57
N GLN A 224 -6.35 -17.71 -13.80
CA GLN A 224 -7.69 -17.18 -14.00
C GLN A 224 -7.75 -16.07 -15.07
N ASP A 225 -6.64 -15.42 -15.40
CA ASP A 225 -6.58 -14.40 -16.46
C ASP A 225 -6.68 -15.02 -17.86
N ASN A 226 -6.29 -16.29 -18.00
CA ASN A 226 -6.37 -17.05 -19.24
C ASN A 226 -7.75 -17.70 -19.46
N LEU A 227 -8.69 -17.51 -18.52
CA LEU A 227 -10.08 -17.89 -18.73
C LEU A 227 -10.74 -16.77 -19.52
N GLU A 228 -10.72 -16.87 -20.85
CA GLU A 228 -11.54 -16.01 -21.70
C GLU A 228 -12.97 -15.93 -21.14
N PRO A 229 -13.57 -14.74 -21.05
CA PRO A 229 -14.99 -14.64 -20.76
C PRO A 229 -15.74 -15.30 -21.92
N GLY A 230 -16.29 -16.49 -21.65
CA GLY A 230 -16.86 -17.37 -22.66
C GLY A 230 -17.72 -16.63 -23.68
N LEU A 231 -17.28 -16.65 -24.94
CA LEU A 231 -18.17 -16.77 -26.08
C LEU A 231 -19.14 -17.91 -25.75
N GLY A 232 -20.43 -17.59 -25.74
CA GLY A 232 -21.49 -18.55 -25.51
C GLY A 232 -21.32 -19.77 -26.41
N ASN A 233 -21.64 -20.92 -25.84
CA ASN A 233 -21.75 -22.18 -26.57
C ASN A 233 -22.63 -22.00 -27.81
N GLU A 234 -22.02 -21.95 -28.98
CA GLU A 234 -22.64 -22.38 -30.22
C GLU A 234 -21.82 -23.56 -30.74
N ASP A 235 -22.40 -24.76 -30.57
CA ASP A 235 -22.06 -25.91 -31.38
C ASP A 235 -22.09 -25.49 -32.87
N GLU A 236 -20.99 -25.67 -33.60
CA GLU A 236 -20.91 -26.51 -34.80
C GLU A 236 -19.54 -26.38 -35.48
N GLY A 237 -19.09 -27.50 -36.06
CA GLY A 237 -17.68 -27.75 -36.36
C GLY A 237 -17.09 -26.99 -37.55
N GLY A 238 -15.75 -26.97 -37.57
CA GLY A 238 -14.99 -26.47 -38.71
C GLY A 238 -13.50 -26.44 -38.42
N ALA A 239 -12.79 -27.45 -38.90
CA ALA A 239 -11.32 -27.51 -38.88
C ALA A 239 -10.70 -26.27 -39.54
N GLY A 240 -9.72 -25.65 -38.89
CA GLY A 240 -8.99 -24.51 -39.42
C GLY A 240 -7.65 -24.30 -38.70
N HIS A 241 -6.59 -24.78 -39.34
CA HIS A 241 -5.18 -24.62 -39.00
C HIS A 241 -4.73 -23.15 -39.09
N ARG A 242 -3.95 -22.65 -38.12
CA ARG A 242 -2.97 -21.54 -38.19
C ARG A 242 -2.22 -21.50 -36.84
N GLU A 243 -1.00 -22.02 -36.76
CA GLU A 243 0.29 -21.39 -37.11
C GLU A 243 0.61 -20.25 -36.14
N GLY A 244 1.63 -20.48 -35.32
CA GLY A 244 1.94 -19.73 -34.11
C GLY A 244 2.68 -18.43 -34.36
N ASP A 245 2.45 -17.47 -33.46
CA ASP A 245 3.31 -16.33 -33.22
C ASP A 245 3.72 -16.34 -31.75
N GLU A 246 4.94 -16.82 -31.50
CA GLU A 246 5.67 -16.61 -30.26
C GLU A 246 6.19 -15.17 -30.22
N HIS A 247 5.44 -14.27 -29.58
CA HIS A 247 6.00 -13.02 -29.06
C HIS A 247 5.92 -13.03 -27.54
N GLY A 248 6.96 -13.59 -26.93
CA GLY A 248 7.21 -13.46 -25.49
C GLY A 248 7.42 -12.00 -25.12
N GLN A 249 6.39 -11.36 -24.58
CA GLN A 249 6.53 -10.15 -23.80
C GLN A 249 7.21 -10.52 -22.48
N GLY A 250 8.47 -10.10 -22.34
CA GLY A 250 9.17 -10.14 -21.06
C GLY A 250 8.44 -9.32 -19.99
N PRO A 251 8.69 -9.58 -18.70
CA PRO A 251 7.99 -8.92 -17.62
C PRO A 251 8.24 -7.41 -17.67
N THR A 252 7.16 -6.64 -17.83
CA THR A 252 7.20 -5.18 -17.70
C THR A 252 7.16 -4.85 -16.21
N ALA A 253 8.28 -4.37 -15.67
CA ALA A 253 8.31 -3.84 -14.32
C ALA A 253 7.66 -2.46 -14.30
N VAL A 254 6.58 -2.31 -13.54
CA VAL A 254 5.95 -1.01 -13.28
C VAL A 254 6.34 -0.62 -11.86
N ALA A 255 6.87 0.58 -11.65
CA ALA A 255 7.19 1.05 -10.30
C ALA A 255 5.89 1.23 -9.51
N GLY A 256 5.78 0.51 -8.39
CA GLY A 256 4.63 0.60 -7.50
C GLY A 256 4.84 1.68 -6.44
N PHE A 257 3.76 2.33 -6.02
CA PHE A 257 3.76 3.27 -4.90
C PHE A 257 3.95 2.50 -3.59
N GLY A 258 5.20 2.33 -3.17
CA GLY A 258 5.55 2.02 -1.78
C GLY A 258 5.97 3.33 -1.11
N GLN A 259 5.29 3.70 -0.03
CA GLN A 259 5.77 4.71 0.92
C GLN A 259 6.54 4.02 2.04
#